data_AF-A0A2M7IUQ4-F1
#
_entry.id   AF-A0A2M7IUQ4-F1
#
_cell.length_a   1.000
_cell.length_b   1.000
_cell.length_c   1.000
_cell.angle_alpha   90.00
_cell.angle_beta   90.00
_cell.angle_gamma   90.00
#
_symmetry.space_group_name_H-M   'P 1'
#
loop_
_entity.id
_entity.type
_entity.pdbx_description
1 polymer ?
#
loop_
_entity_poly.entity_id
_entity_poly.type
_entity_poly.pdbx_seq_one_letter_code
_entity_poly.pdbx_strand_id
1 'polypeptide(L)' 'MFNFDLTKFKKYDKPGPRYTSYPTAPQFNETFTSDKFLDEIVKTNYGENLPDLSLYFHLPYCDTLCYFCGCNM' A
#
# COMPACT_ATOMS: atom_id res chain seq x y z
N MET A 1 -5.58 -34.56 -0.36
CA MET A 1 -4.19 -34.22 -0.02
C MET A 1 -3.70 -33.21 -1.06
N PHE A 2 -3.39 -31.98 -0.67
CA PHE A 2 -2.87 -30.98 -1.61
C PHE A 2 -1.51 -31.47 -2.14
N ASN A 3 -1.37 -31.59 -3.45
CA ASN A 3 -0.10 -31.95 -4.09
C ASN A 3 0.69 -30.66 -4.35
N PHE A 4 1.78 -30.45 -3.63
CA PHE A 4 2.62 -29.27 -3.76
C PHE A 4 3.71 -29.48 -4.81
N ASP A 5 3.64 -28.72 -5.90
CA ASP A 5 4.66 -28.73 -6.94
C ASP A 5 5.85 -27.84 -6.54
N LEU A 6 6.81 -28.45 -5.85
CA LEU A 6 8.04 -27.78 -5.43
C LEU A 6 8.88 -27.25 -6.60
N THR A 7 8.73 -27.84 -7.78
CA THR A 7 9.46 -27.40 -8.98
C THR A 7 8.93 -26.05 -9.45
N LYS A 8 7.59 -25.88 -9.48
CA LYS A 8 6.96 -24.58 -9.77
C LYS A 8 7.26 -23.54 -8.71
N PHE A 9 7.24 -23.91 -7.43
CA PHE A 9 7.55 -22.97 -6.36
C PHE A 9 8.97 -22.39 -6.53
N LYS A 10 9.97 -23.26 -6.70
CA LYS A 10 11.36 -22.83 -6.97
C LYS A 10 11.52 -21.98 -8.23
N LYS A 11 10.66 -22.20 -9.24
CA LYS A 11 10.67 -21.41 -10.48
C LYS A 11 10.22 -19.96 -10.24
N TYR A 12 9.19 -19.74 -9.41
CA TYR A 12 8.55 -18.45 -9.23
C TYR A 12 8.89 -17.73 -7.91
N ASP A 13 9.60 -18.39 -6.99
CA ASP A 13 10.18 -17.77 -5.79
C ASP A 13 11.34 -16.84 -6.19
N LYS A 14 10.95 -15.64 -6.61
CA LYS A 14 11.82 -14.58 -7.12
C LYS A 14 11.34 -13.25 -6.56
N PRO A 15 12.24 -12.25 -6.40
CA PRO A 15 11.83 -10.90 -6.07
C PRO A 15 10.80 -10.39 -7.07
N GLY A 16 9.64 -9.96 -6.56
CA GLY A 16 8.54 -9.44 -7.35
C GLY A 16 8.03 -8.11 -6.80
N PRO A 17 7.22 -7.38 -7.58
CA PRO A 17 6.59 -6.15 -7.10
C PRO A 17 5.70 -6.44 -5.89
N ARG A 18 5.76 -5.56 -4.89
CA ARG A 18 4.85 -5.58 -3.75
C ARG A 18 3.52 -4.96 -4.16
N TYR A 19 2.47 -5.76 -4.21
CA TYR A 19 1.10 -5.31 -4.49
C TYR A 19 0.39 -4.91 -3.19
N THR A 20 0.77 -3.77 -2.63
CA THR A 20 0.14 -3.21 -1.41
C THR A 20 -1.11 -2.37 -1.72
N SER A 21 -1.23 -1.88 -2.95
CA SER A 21 -2.36 -1.11 -3.47
C SER A 21 -2.49 -1.32 -4.98
N TYR A 22 -3.64 -0.97 -5.54
CA TYR A 22 -3.84 -0.90 -6.98
C TYR A 22 -4.58 0.39 -7.37
N PRO A 23 -4.03 1.25 -8.25
CA PRO A 23 -2.68 1.17 -8.82
C PRO A 23 -1.54 1.24 -7.78
N THR A 24 -0.35 0.79 -8.15
CA THR A 24 0.82 0.75 -7.24
C THR A 24 1.47 2.14 -7.11
N ALA A 25 2.26 2.34 -6.05
CA ALA A 25 2.94 3.62 -5.77
C ALA A 25 3.76 4.21 -6.93
N PRO A 26 4.44 3.42 -7.81
CA PRO A 26 5.12 3.97 -8.98
C PRO A 26 4.22 4.70 -9.98
N GLN A 27 2.89 4.58 -9.87
CA GLN A 27 1.93 5.32 -10.68
C GLN A 27 1.64 6.74 -10.12
N PHE A 28 2.09 7.04 -8.90
CA PHE A 28 1.93 8.37 -8.31
C PHE A 28 2.79 9.38 -9.08
N ASN A 29 2.22 10.54 -9.36
CA ASN A 29 2.86 11.59 -10.13
C ASN A 29 2.29 12.96 -9.75
N GLU A 30 2.97 14.03 -10.16
CA GLU A 30 2.67 15.42 -9.77
C GLU A 30 1.40 16.00 -10.39
N THR A 31 0.70 15.26 -11.27
CA THR A 31 -0.57 15.73 -11.85
C THR A 31 -1.74 15.65 -10.86
N PHE A 32 -1.58 14.94 -9.73
CA PHE A 32 -2.56 14.91 -8.64
C PHE A 32 -2.32 16.10 -7.70
N THR A 33 -3.29 17.01 -7.65
CA THR A 33 -3.16 18.32 -6.96
C THR A 33 -4.00 18.35 -5.68
N SER A 34 -3.80 19.41 -4.87
CA SER A 34 -4.63 19.69 -3.69
C SER A 34 -6.12 19.81 -4.00
N ASP A 35 -6.47 20.42 -5.15
CA ASP A 35 -7.87 20.60 -5.55
C ASP A 35 -8.53 19.24 -5.82
N LYS A 36 -7.81 18.36 -6.54
CA LYS A 36 -8.26 16.97 -6.77
C LYS A 36 -8.39 16.18 -5.47
N PHE A 37 -7.52 16.44 -4.49
CA PHE A 37 -7.61 15.81 -3.17
C PHE A 37 -8.88 16.24 -2.42
N LEU A 38 -9.21 17.54 -2.44
CA LEU A 38 -10.42 18.07 -1.83
C LEU A 38 -11.69 17.50 -2.52
N ASP A 39 -11.69 17.45 -3.85
CA ASP A 39 -12.79 16.87 -4.63
C ASP A 39 -13.05 15.41 -4.25
N GLU A 40 -11.99 14.61 -4.06
CA GLU A 40 -12.15 13.20 -3.67
C GLU A 40 -12.64 13.05 -2.23
N ILE A 41 -12.24 13.93 -1.30
CA ILE A 41 -12.80 13.95 0.07
C ILE A 41 -14.30 14.21 0.01
N VAL A 42 -14.75 15.23 -0.72
CA VAL A 42 -16.18 15.57 -0.84
C VAL A 42 -16.94 14.40 -1.45
N LYS A 43 -16.44 13.84 -2.56
CA LYS A 43 -17.07 12.73 -3.28
C LYS A 43 -17.17 11.46 -2.44
N THR A 44 -16.17 11.14 -1.64
CA THR A 44 -16.15 9.91 -0.81
C THR A 44 -16.94 10.05 0.50
N ASN A 45 -17.35 11.27 0.87
CA ASN A 45 -18.12 11.55 2.09
C ASN A 45 -19.55 12.04 1.80
N TYR A 46 -20.02 11.93 0.55
CA TYR A 46 -21.36 12.35 0.15
C TYR A 46 -22.16 11.15 -0.37
N GLY A 47 -23.24 10.78 0.32
CA GLY A 47 -24.12 9.67 -0.06
C GLY A 47 -24.66 8.88 1.13
N GLU A 48 -25.25 7.73 0.86
CA GLU A 48 -25.75 6.78 1.86
C GLU A 48 -24.78 5.57 1.97
N ASN A 49 -24.73 4.92 3.14
CA ASN A 49 -23.86 3.76 3.41
C ASN A 49 -22.35 4.04 3.24
N LEU A 50 -21.90 5.20 3.71
CA LEU A 50 -20.48 5.57 3.71
C LEU A 50 -19.67 4.67 4.66
N PRO A 51 -18.41 4.33 4.33
CA PRO A 51 -17.53 3.63 5.24
C PRO A 51 -17.14 4.52 6.44
N ASP A 52 -16.80 3.89 7.56
CA ASP A 52 -16.23 4.61 8.71
C ASP A 52 -14.88 5.24 8.36
N LEU A 53 -14.58 6.37 9.00
CA LEU A 53 -13.30 7.05 8.84
C LEU A 53 -12.17 6.26 9.50
N SER A 54 -11.20 5.83 8.70
CA SER A 54 -9.95 5.22 9.17
C SER A 54 -8.82 6.25 9.12
N LEU A 55 -8.11 6.43 10.24
CA LEU A 55 -7.02 7.40 10.36
C LEU A 55 -5.67 6.67 10.45
N TYR A 56 -4.70 7.13 9.65
CA TYR A 56 -3.32 6.64 9.65
C TYR A 56 -2.37 7.71 10.18
N PHE A 57 -1.53 7.34 11.16
CA PHE A 57 -0.47 8.19 11.70
C PHE A 57 0.87 7.50 11.48
N HIS A 58 1.80 8.18 10.80
CA HIS A 58 3.15 7.67 10.60
C HIS A 58 4.06 8.10 11.76
N LEU A 59 4.61 7.14 12.50
CA LEU A 59 5.59 7.36 13.57
C LEU A 59 6.96 6.82 13.10
N PRO A 60 7.86 7.68 12.61
CA PRO A 60 9.09 7.23 11.94
C PRO A 60 10.19 6.76 12.92
N TYR A 61 10.00 6.94 14.23
CA TYR A 61 11.07 6.69 15.19
C TYR A 61 11.12 5.25 15.69
N CYS A 62 12.34 4.70 15.72
CA CYS A 62 12.67 3.41 16.32
C CYS A 62 13.77 3.60 17.37
N ASP A 63 13.72 2.83 18.46
CA ASP A 63 14.72 2.88 19.54
C ASP A 63 16.09 2.31 19.10
N THR A 64 16.08 1.32 18.22
CA THR A 64 17.29 0.66 17.70
C THR A 64 17.21 0.46 16.20
N LEU A 65 18.38 0.55 15.53
CA LEU A 65 18.50 0.29 14.10
C LEU A 65 18.49 -1.22 13.80
N CYS A 66 17.50 -1.65 13.03
CA CYS A 66 17.46 -2.99 12.46
C CYS A 66 18.10 -3.02 11.06
N TYR A 67 19.18 -3.79 10.87
CA TYR A 67 19.90 -3.85 9.58
C TYR A 67 19.09 -4.43 8.41
N PHE A 68 17.98 -5.10 8.67
CA PHE A 68 17.07 -5.63 7.66
C PHE A 68 15.86 -4.71 7.39
N CYS A 69 15.74 -3.58 8.10
CA CYS A 69 14.56 -2.73 8.01
C CYS A 69 14.45 -2.05 6.65
N GLY A 70 13.29 -2.17 6.00
CA GLY A 70 12.94 -1.47 4.76
C GLY A 70 11.76 -0.51 4.93
N CYS A 71 11.45 -0.13 6.17
CA CYS A 71 10.39 0.83 6.48
C CYS A 71 10.87 2.26 6.25
N ASN A 72 9.93 3.19 6.07
CA ASN A 72 10.22 4.60 6.22
C ASN A 72 10.35 4.88 7.74
N MET A 73 11.58 5.18 8.17
CA MET A 73 11.95 5.61 9.53
C MET A 73 12.40 7.08 9.49
#